data_AF-D1PR37-F1
#
_entry.id   AF-D1PR37-F1
#
_cell.length_a   1.000
_cell.length_b   1.000
_cell.length_c   1.000
_cell.angle_alpha   90.00
_cell.angle_beta   90.00
_cell.angle_gamma   90.00
#
_symmetry.space_group_name_H-M   'P 1'
#
loop_
_entity.id
_entity.type
_entity.pdbx_description
1 polymer ?
#
loop_
_entity_poly.entity_id
_entity_poly.type
_entity_poly.pdbx_seq_one_letter_code
_entity_poly.pdbx_strand_id
1 'polypeptide(L)'
;MNDTEKIGCRGAYCKTCREFQKNCRGCKPGYLDGSRDLSRAKCKMKRCCLTKGHVTCADCTDYDACEIIQAFMHHPGYKYSKYRQALEFIRSHDYATFLKTAEPWKNAYGQYPKPES
;
A
#
# COMPACT_ATOMS: atom_id res chain seq x y z
N MET A 1 -2.02 -14.42 12.25
CA MET A 1 -1.45 -13.05 12.30
C MET A 1 -1.59 -12.45 10.92
N ASN A 2 -2.30 -11.34 10.79
CA ASN A 2 -2.57 -10.72 9.49
C ASN A 2 -1.44 -9.71 9.20
N ASP A 3 -0.54 -10.02 8.26
CA ASP A 3 0.63 -9.17 7.92
C ASP A 3 0.23 -7.86 7.19
N THR A 4 -1.05 -7.53 7.16
CA THR A 4 -1.65 -6.36 6.49
C THR A 4 -1.19 -5.02 7.07
N GLU A 5 -0.76 -5.00 8.33
CA GLU A 5 -0.14 -3.82 8.97
C GLU A 5 1.19 -3.43 8.33
N LYS A 6 1.89 -4.39 7.71
CA LYS A 6 3.14 -4.17 6.97
C LYS A 6 2.89 -3.73 5.52
N ILE A 7 1.64 -3.74 5.05
CA ILE A 7 1.26 -3.20 3.75
C ILE A 7 1.01 -1.70 3.90
N GLY A 8 1.73 -0.86 3.17
CA GLY A 8 1.48 0.58 3.13
C GLY A 8 0.19 0.92 2.38
N CYS A 9 -0.37 2.11 2.60
CA CYS A 9 -1.63 2.56 1.98
C CYS A 9 -1.69 2.41 0.44
N ARG A 10 -0.52 2.38 -0.23
CA ARG A 10 -0.34 2.23 -1.68
C ARG A 10 -0.18 0.77 -2.15
N GLY A 11 -0.35 -0.21 -1.26
CA GLY A 11 -0.06 -1.61 -1.57
C GLY A 11 1.44 -1.97 -1.61
N ALA A 12 2.32 -1.15 -1.03
CA ALA A 12 3.75 -1.48 -0.90
C ALA A 12 3.97 -2.38 0.31
N TYR A 13 4.54 -3.56 0.13
CA TYR A 13 4.81 -4.47 1.25
C TYR A 13 6.14 -4.14 1.93
N CYS A 14 6.11 -3.63 3.16
CA CYS A 14 7.32 -3.14 3.84
C CYS A 14 8.32 -4.28 4.14
N LYS A 15 7.85 -5.51 4.36
CA LYS A 15 8.71 -6.68 4.66
C LYS A 15 9.72 -6.96 3.54
N THR A 16 9.37 -6.64 2.29
CA THR A 16 10.21 -6.86 1.10
C THR A 16 11.01 -5.60 0.72
N CYS A 17 10.90 -4.51 1.48
CA CYS A 17 11.62 -3.27 1.22
C CYS A 17 12.99 -3.26 1.89
N ARG A 18 14.07 -3.10 1.11
CA ARG A 18 15.44 -3.02 1.64
C ARG A 18 15.64 -1.90 2.67
N GLU A 19 14.99 -0.75 2.48
CA GLU A 19 15.09 0.38 3.42
C GLU A 19 14.40 0.11 4.75
N PHE A 20 13.39 -0.77 4.77
CA PHE A 20 12.74 -1.22 6.00
C PHE A 20 13.69 -2.01 6.90
N GLN A 21 14.65 -2.74 6.32
CA GLN A 21 15.67 -3.47 7.07
C GLN A 21 16.76 -2.57 7.66
N LYS A 22 16.77 -1.27 7.32
CA LYS A 22 17.77 -0.31 7.78
C LYS A 22 17.12 0.71 8.72
N ASN A 23 16.65 1.82 8.16
CA ASN A 23 16.26 3.02 8.92
C ASN A 23 14.79 3.42 8.71
N CYS A 24 14.03 2.67 7.91
CA CYS A 24 12.62 2.98 7.66
C CYS A 24 11.71 2.32 8.70
N ARG A 25 10.96 3.13 9.46
CA ARG A 25 9.92 2.69 10.40
C ARG A 25 8.66 2.09 9.74
N GLY A 26 8.69 1.84 8.44
CA GLY A 26 7.54 1.39 7.66
C GLY A 26 6.50 2.48 7.38
N CYS A 27 5.59 2.17 6.47
CA CYS A 27 4.59 3.13 5.99
C CYS A 27 3.47 3.39 7.00
N LYS A 28 3.06 2.36 7.76
CA LYS A 28 2.01 2.39 8.78
C LYS A 28 2.49 2.23 10.23
N PRO A 29 3.50 1.40 10.55
CA PRO A 29 3.87 1.14 11.95
C PRO A 29 4.11 2.45 12.70
N GLY A 30 3.60 2.49 13.93
CA GLY A 30 3.57 3.64 14.82
C GLY A 30 2.41 4.62 14.62
N TYR A 31 1.73 4.63 13.46
CA TYR A 31 0.49 5.42 13.32
C TYR A 31 -0.73 4.68 13.86
N LEU A 32 -0.68 3.34 13.91
CA LEU A 32 -1.78 2.51 14.39
C LEU A 32 -1.85 2.44 15.92
N ASP A 33 -0.70 2.51 16.59
CA ASP A 33 -0.56 2.47 18.05
C ASP A 33 -0.41 3.88 18.68
N GLY A 34 -0.43 4.94 17.87
CA GLY A 34 -0.30 6.32 18.32
C GLY A 34 1.13 6.80 18.64
N SER A 35 2.15 5.96 18.54
CA SER A 35 3.56 6.36 18.78
C SER A 35 4.10 7.35 17.72
N ARG A 36 3.39 7.52 16.61
CA ARG A 36 3.66 8.52 15.57
C ARG A 36 2.41 9.34 15.32
N ASP A 37 2.60 10.66 15.29
CA ASP A 37 1.55 11.60 14.94
C ASP A 37 1.27 11.60 13.42
N LEU A 38 0.08 11.13 13.04
CA LEU A 38 -0.38 11.07 11.65
C LEU A 38 -0.50 12.46 11.02
N SER A 39 -0.78 13.51 11.79
CA SER A 39 -0.93 14.88 11.28
C SER A 39 0.36 15.38 10.62
N ARG A 40 1.51 14.94 11.16
CA ARG A 40 2.88 15.25 10.67
C ARG A 40 3.25 14.50 9.40
N ALA A 41 2.44 13.54 8.95
CA ALA A 41 2.71 12.82 7.71
C ALA A 41 2.52 13.73 6.48
N LYS A 42 3.59 13.94 5.70
CA LYS A 42 3.55 14.76 4.47
C LYS A 42 2.63 14.20 3.37
N CYS A 43 2.38 12.89 3.37
CA CYS A 43 1.61 12.24 2.31
C CYS A 43 0.10 12.36 2.56
N LYS A 44 -0.59 13.19 1.76
CA LYS A 44 -2.05 13.39 1.81
C LYS A 44 -2.84 12.08 1.77
N MET A 45 -2.51 11.19 0.81
CA MET A 45 -3.17 9.89 0.68
C MET A 45 -3.00 8.99 1.90
N LYS A 46 -1.86 9.08 2.60
CA LYS A 46 -1.60 8.29 3.81
C LYS A 46 -2.50 8.75 4.95
N ARG A 47 -2.56 10.07 5.16
CA ARG A 47 -3.43 10.66 6.19
C ARG A 47 -4.88 10.25 5.94
N CYS A 48 -5.39 10.46 4.73
CA CYS A 48 -6.74 10.05 4.36
C CYS A 48 -7.01 8.56 4.62
N CYS A 49 -6.17 7.67 4.08
CA CYS A 49 -6.32 6.22 4.21
C CYS A 49 -6.37 5.75 5.68
N LEU A 50 -5.43 6.23 6.50
CA LEU A 50 -5.32 5.78 7.88
C LEU A 50 -6.37 6.41 8.79
N THR A 51 -6.77 7.67 8.55
CA THR A 51 -7.88 8.30 9.27
C THR A 51 -9.21 7.58 9.02
N LYS A 52 -9.43 7.06 7.80
CA LYS A 52 -10.61 6.25 7.47
C LYS A 52 -10.55 4.81 7.99
N GLY A 53 -9.47 4.41 8.67
CA GLY A 53 -9.31 3.05 9.19
C GLY A 53 -9.07 1.98 8.11
N HIS A 54 -8.75 2.38 6.88
CA HIS A 54 -8.51 1.44 5.79
C HIS A 54 -7.17 0.72 5.94
N VAL A 55 -7.13 -0.55 5.52
CA VAL A 55 -5.89 -1.30 5.38
C VAL A 55 -5.11 -0.72 4.20
N THR A 56 -5.67 -0.61 3.02
CA THR A 56 -5.04 0.16 1.93
C THR A 56 -6.08 1.01 1.23
N CYS A 57 -5.64 1.87 0.32
CA CYS A 57 -6.58 2.61 -0.50
C CYS A 57 -7.44 1.70 -1.40
N ALA A 58 -7.13 0.40 -1.51
CA ALA A 58 -7.99 -0.59 -2.14
C ALA A 58 -9.37 -0.70 -1.48
N ASP A 59 -9.45 -0.46 -0.16
CA ASP A 59 -10.68 -0.49 0.63
C ASP A 59 -11.59 0.73 0.42
N CYS A 60 -11.12 1.74 -0.32
CA CYS A 60 -11.94 2.91 -0.63
C CYS A 60 -13.06 2.50 -1.59
N THR A 61 -14.31 2.66 -1.16
CA THR A 61 -15.50 2.39 -1.99
C THR A 61 -15.50 3.22 -3.27
N ASP A 62 -15.05 4.47 -3.16
CA ASP A 62 -14.97 5.41 -4.27
C ASP A 62 -13.63 5.34 -5.00
N TYR A 63 -12.93 4.20 -5.01
CA TYR A 63 -11.56 4.08 -5.54
C TYR A 63 -11.34 4.80 -6.89
N ASP A 64 -12.24 4.56 -7.85
CA ASP A 64 -12.16 5.11 -9.21
C ASP A 64 -12.48 6.61 -9.27
N ALA A 65 -13.32 7.12 -8.36
CA ALA A 65 -13.71 8.52 -8.28
C ALA A 65 -12.94 9.34 -7.23
N CYS A 66 -12.14 8.70 -6.37
CA CYS A 66 -11.49 9.34 -5.24
C CYS A 66 -10.35 10.24 -5.72
N GLU A 67 -10.56 11.56 -5.66
CA GLU A 67 -9.58 12.55 -6.12
C GLU A 67 -8.19 12.38 -5.49
N ILE A 68 -8.12 11.99 -4.22
CA ILE A 68 -6.84 11.78 -3.52
C ILE A 68 -6.08 10.58 -4.10
N ILE A 69 -6.79 9.49 -4.43
CA ILE A 69 -6.20 8.29 -5.04
C ILE A 69 -5.81 8.62 -6.48
N GLN A 70 -6.73 9.17 -7.26
CA GLN A 70 -6.51 9.47 -8.67
C GLN A 70 -5.37 10.48 -8.88
N ALA A 71 -5.35 11.58 -8.11
CA ALA A 71 -4.24 12.54 -8.15
C ALA A 71 -2.89 11.87 -7.81
N PHE A 72 -2.87 10.95 -6.85
CA PHE A 72 -1.65 10.22 -6.50
C PHE A 72 -1.20 9.25 -7.61
N MET A 73 -2.15 8.58 -8.26
CA MET A 73 -1.88 7.57 -9.30
C MET A 73 -1.61 8.16 -10.68
N HIS A 74 -2.00 9.41 -10.93
CA HIS A 74 -1.67 10.14 -12.16
C HIS A 74 -0.26 10.72 -12.17
N HIS A 75 0.47 10.67 -11.05
CA HIS A 75 1.86 11.07 -11.07
C HIS A 75 2.68 10.18 -12.02
N PRO A 76 3.51 10.79 -12.90
CA PRO A 76 4.32 10.02 -13.82
C PRO A 76 5.39 9.24 -13.06
N GLY A 77 5.70 8.04 -13.56
CA GLY A 77 6.84 7.25 -13.12
C GLY A 77 6.50 5.80 -12.76
N TYR A 78 7.49 4.93 -12.98
CA TYR A 78 7.38 3.48 -12.81
C TYR A 78 6.80 3.07 -11.45
N LYS A 79 7.24 3.71 -10.36
CA LYS A 79 6.75 3.42 -9.01
C LYS A 79 5.24 3.65 -8.84
N TYR A 80 4.68 4.66 -9.52
CA TYR A 80 3.25 4.98 -9.41
C TYR A 80 2.39 3.98 -10.18
N SER A 81 2.87 3.53 -11.35
CA SER A 81 2.28 2.38 -12.05
C SER A 81 2.28 1.12 -11.16
N LYS A 82 3.38 0.86 -10.43
CA LYS A 82 3.44 -0.28 -9.49
C LYS A 82 2.49 -0.16 -8.30
N TYR A 83 2.31 1.04 -7.75
CA TYR A 83 1.30 1.28 -6.71
C TYR A 83 -0.11 1.03 -7.22
N ARG A 84 -0.41 1.47 -8.45
CA ARG A 84 -1.71 1.22 -9.08
C ARG A 84 -1.98 -0.27 -9.24
N GLN A 85 -1.03 -1.01 -9.82
CA GLN A 85 -1.10 -2.47 -9.95
C GLN A 85 -1.34 -3.16 -8.59
N ALA A 86 -0.69 -2.71 -7.52
CA ALA A 86 -0.86 -3.29 -6.19
C ALA A 86 -2.28 -3.11 -5.66
N LEU A 87 -2.85 -1.91 -5.80
CA LEU A 87 -4.20 -1.64 -5.31
C LEU A 87 -5.25 -2.35 -6.16
N GLU A 88 -5.11 -2.36 -7.48
CA GLU A 88 -5.99 -3.10 -8.40
C GLU A 88 -5.96 -4.61 -8.12
N PHE A 89 -4.77 -5.17 -7.86
CA PHE A 89 -4.63 -6.59 -7.50
C PHE A 89 -5.35 -6.93 -6.19
N ILE A 90 -5.15 -6.10 -5.15
CA ILE A 90 -5.83 -6.29 -3.86
C ILE A 90 -7.35 -6.20 -4.02
N ARG A 91 -7.87 -5.27 -4.85
CA ARG A 91 -9.30 -5.11 -5.11
C ARG A 91 -9.93 -6.31 -5.83
N SER A 92 -9.18 -6.95 -6.72
CA SER A 92 -9.66 -8.06 -7.55
C SER A 92 -9.54 -9.43 -6.90
N HIS A 93 -8.64 -9.59 -5.93
CA HIS A 93 -8.36 -10.90 -5.30
C HIS A 93 -8.66 -10.87 -3.80
N ASP A 94 -7.81 -10.20 -3.02
CA ASP A 94 -7.93 -9.85 -1.59
C ASP A 94 -6.52 -9.61 -1.01
N TYR A 95 -6.44 -9.35 0.30
CA TYR A 95 -5.17 -9.19 1.01
C TYR A 95 -4.39 -10.50 1.18
N ALA A 96 -5.05 -11.64 1.33
CA ALA A 96 -4.39 -12.93 1.56
C ALA A 96 -3.62 -13.38 0.32
N THR A 97 -4.24 -13.25 -0.85
CA THR A 97 -3.67 -13.53 -2.17
C THR A 97 -2.54 -12.56 -2.48
N PHE A 98 -2.72 -11.27 -2.17
CA PHE A 98 -1.66 -10.28 -2.29
C PHE A 98 -0.43 -10.64 -1.46
N LEU A 99 -0.61 -11.02 -0.18
CA LEU A 99 0.50 -11.37 0.71
C LEU A 99 1.25 -12.63 0.23
N LYS A 100 0.52 -13.68 -0.20
CA LYS A 100 1.14 -14.86 -0.83
C LYS A 100 1.95 -14.49 -2.08
N THR A 101 1.39 -13.64 -2.93
CA THR A 101 2.06 -13.17 -4.15
C THR A 101 3.32 -12.35 -3.85
N ALA A 102 3.28 -11.55 -2.78
CA ALA A 102 4.37 -10.66 -2.40
C ALA A 102 5.50 -11.33 -1.60
N GLU A 103 5.26 -12.50 -1.02
CA GLU A 103 6.24 -13.25 -0.22
C GLU A 103 7.60 -13.46 -0.90
N PRO A 104 7.69 -13.87 -2.19
CA PRO A 104 8.98 -14.05 -2.87
C PRO A 104 9.63 -12.75 -3.37
N TRP A 105 9.02 -11.58 -3.17
CA TRP A 105 9.55 -10.32 -3.71
C TRP A 105 10.84 -9.88 -2.98
N LYS A 106 11.83 -9.43 -3.76
CA LYS A 106 13.09 -8.87 -3.24
C LYS A 106 13.04 -7.35 -3.00
N ASN A 107 11.95 -6.69 -3.44
CA ASN A 107 11.76 -5.25 -3.37
C ASN A 107 10.31 -4.93 -2.95
N ALA A 108 10.02 -3.64 -2.70
CA ALA A 108 8.70 -3.17 -2.29
C ALA A 108 7.57 -3.44 -3.31
N TYR A 109 7.94 -3.84 -4.55
CA TYR A 109 7.05 -4.25 -5.64
C TYR A 109 7.66 -5.48 -6.32
N GLY A 110 6.83 -6.31 -6.93
CA GLY A 110 7.26 -7.43 -7.76
C GLY A 110 6.38 -7.65 -8.97
N GLN A 111 6.34 -8.90 -9.42
CA GLN A 111 5.49 -9.34 -10.51
C GLN A 111 4.22 -9.96 -9.93
N TYR A 112 3.09 -9.63 -10.55
CA TYR A 112 1.81 -10.26 -10.27
C TYR A 112 1.62 -11.42 -11.24
N PRO A 113 0.92 -12.50 -10.83
CA PRO A 113 0.55 -13.56 -11.75
C PRO A 113 -0.24 -12.98 -12.92
N LYS A 114 -0.06 -13.57 -14.10
CA LYS A 114 -0.90 -13.22 -15.25
C LYS A 114 -2.33 -13.63 -14.94
N PRO A 115 -3.35 -12.86 -15.37
CA PRO A 115 -4.72 -13.34 -15.33
C PRO A 115 -4.78 -14.70 -16.03
N GLU A 116 -5.42 -15.69 -15.39
CA GLU A 116 -5.75 -16.93 -16.08
C GLU A 116 -6.78 -16.59 -17.16
N SER A 117 -6.46 -16.92 -18.41
CA SER A 117 -7.30 -16.65 -19.60
C SER A 117 -8.54 -17.52 -19.64
#